data_AF-A0A8H4Y4A4-F1
#
_entry.id   AF-A0A8H4Y4A4-F1
#
_cell.length_a   1.000
_cell.length_b   1.000
_cell.length_c   1.000
_cell.angle_alpha   90.00
_cell.angle_beta   90.00
_cell.angle_gamma   90.00
#
_symmetry.space_group_name_H-M   'P 1'
#
loop_
_entity.id
_entity.type
_entity.pdbx_description
1 polymer ?
#
loop_
_entity_poly.entity_id
_entity_poly.type
_entity_poly.pdbx_seq_one_letter_code
_entity_poly.pdbx_strand_id
1 'polypeptide(L)'
;MTMAFTHQQYAPPPPGPHMGHVVNGGFQVQLQSQPRRLKITQPSFKSRYECKLDDGSDGRSIYNLEISTKSSKEPSLTMTAGGAPIAACYFPDPSSYNKDDAKTFHVGLGDPTNIYWTEMNYRGKDKHGWTFTMSVPQTGQLISARWNKSNSVAVDGMSASRLSNNNFNLQDAQGRRMAVFTSHTMSLRPSAVGTLQIDAHLGPAFEHAVVITLLSIYDFQSREEDKRSSTSSSAAGHAAAAAASG
;
A
#
# COMPACT_ATOMS: atom_id res chain seq x y z
N MET A 1 19.18 16.99 -65.18
CA MET A 1 17.99 16.26 -65.67
C MET A 1 17.45 15.47 -64.50
N THR A 2 16.31 15.92 -63.98
CA THR A 2 15.72 15.53 -62.69
C THR A 2 14.52 14.65 -62.99
N MET A 3 14.50 13.42 -62.48
CA MET A 3 13.38 12.48 -62.65
C MET A 3 12.27 12.81 -61.65
N ALA A 4 11.07 13.05 -62.18
CA ALA A 4 9.88 13.43 -61.44
C ALA A 4 9.20 12.23 -60.76
N PHE A 5 8.86 12.37 -59.49
CA PHE A 5 7.95 11.47 -58.77
C PHE A 5 6.51 11.90 -59.03
N THR A 6 5.70 11.00 -59.60
CA THR A 6 4.26 11.17 -59.75
C THR A 6 3.55 10.95 -58.41
N HIS A 7 2.93 12.01 -57.90
CA HIS A 7 1.98 11.96 -56.79
C HIS A 7 0.70 11.22 -57.20
N GLN A 8 0.37 10.11 -56.54
CA GLN A 8 -0.99 9.58 -56.56
C GLN A 8 -1.87 10.41 -55.61
N GLN A 9 -2.92 10.99 -56.18
CA GLN A 9 -3.88 11.88 -55.54
C GLN A 9 -4.96 11.04 -54.86
N TYR A 10 -5.00 11.03 -53.53
CA TYR A 10 -6.04 10.32 -52.76
C TYR A 10 -7.34 11.15 -52.81
N ALA A 11 -8.45 10.54 -53.24
CA ALA A 11 -9.76 11.17 -53.20
C ALA A 11 -10.34 11.12 -51.77
N PRO A 12 -11.02 12.17 -51.28
CA PRO A 12 -11.64 12.14 -49.96
C PRO A 12 -12.93 11.29 -49.97
N PRO A 13 -13.26 10.60 -48.86
CA PRO A 13 -14.50 9.84 -48.74
C PRO A 13 -15.73 10.77 -48.66
N PRO A 14 -16.92 10.28 -49.03
CA PRO A 14 -18.13 11.09 -49.09
C PRO A 14 -18.64 11.49 -47.69
N PRO A 15 -19.29 12.66 -47.54
CA PRO A 15 -19.83 13.11 -46.26
C PRO A 15 -21.07 12.30 -45.87
N GLY A 16 -21.02 11.69 -44.68
CA GLY A 16 -22.18 11.11 -44.01
C GLY A 16 -23.07 12.19 -43.36
N PRO A 17 -24.35 11.89 -43.10
CA PRO A 17 -25.35 12.88 -42.73
C PRO A 17 -25.11 13.53 -41.37
N HIS A 18 -25.26 14.85 -41.34
CA HIS A 18 -25.06 15.72 -40.19
C HIS A 18 -26.32 15.89 -39.33
N MET A 19 -26.05 16.08 -38.02
CA MET A 19 -26.79 16.81 -36.98
C MET A 19 -27.80 16.05 -36.11
N GLY A 20 -27.30 15.68 -34.93
CA GLY A 20 -28.00 15.84 -33.65
C GLY A 20 -26.99 16.17 -32.56
N HIS A 21 -26.86 17.44 -32.20
CA HIS A 21 -26.09 17.89 -31.03
C HIS A 21 -26.70 17.32 -29.75
N VAL A 22 -25.93 16.57 -28.97
CA VAL A 22 -26.04 16.57 -27.50
C VAL A 22 -24.64 16.61 -26.90
N VAL A 23 -24.55 17.49 -25.91
CA VAL A 23 -23.39 18.02 -25.22
C VAL A 23 -22.79 16.99 -24.27
N ASN A 24 -21.46 16.89 -24.30
CA ASN A 24 -20.56 16.63 -23.16
C ASN A 24 -20.99 15.53 -22.16
N GLY A 25 -20.60 14.28 -22.46
CA GLY A 25 -20.62 13.17 -21.52
C GLY A 25 -19.22 12.60 -21.38
N GLY A 26 -18.58 12.85 -20.24
CA GLY A 26 -17.27 12.29 -19.92
C GLY A 26 -17.26 10.77 -20.06
N PHE A 27 -16.10 10.23 -20.41
CA PHE A 27 -15.81 8.82 -20.41
C PHE A 27 -16.06 8.21 -19.01
N GLN A 28 -17.29 7.81 -18.72
CA GLN A 28 -17.57 6.81 -17.71
C GLN A 28 -17.36 5.45 -18.37
N VAL A 29 -16.11 4.96 -18.34
CA VAL A 29 -15.90 3.51 -18.34
C VAL A 29 -16.30 3.02 -16.95
N GLN A 30 -17.61 2.84 -16.78
CA GLN A 30 -18.20 2.25 -15.59
C GLN A 30 -18.13 0.72 -15.76
N LEU A 31 -16.93 0.14 -15.64
CA LEU A 31 -16.84 -1.23 -15.16
C LEU A 31 -16.94 -1.12 -13.63
N GLN A 32 -18.15 -1.30 -13.09
CA GLN A 32 -18.35 -1.59 -11.67
C GLN A 32 -17.69 -2.94 -11.35
N SER A 33 -16.38 -2.95 -11.33
CA SER A 33 -15.62 -3.99 -10.65
C SER A 33 -15.90 -3.79 -9.16
N GLN A 34 -16.29 -4.86 -8.49
CA GLN A 34 -16.51 -4.80 -7.05
C GLN A 34 -15.20 -4.39 -6.35
N PRO A 35 -15.25 -3.66 -5.22
CA PRO A 35 -14.06 -3.42 -4.41
C PRO A 35 -13.35 -4.73 -4.10
N ARG A 36 -12.03 -4.77 -4.29
CA ARG A 36 -11.26 -5.99 -4.02
C ARG A 36 -10.98 -6.07 -2.52
N ARG A 37 -11.34 -7.18 -1.89
CA ARG A 37 -11.11 -7.41 -0.46
C ARG A 37 -10.07 -8.48 -0.23
N LEU A 38 -9.14 -8.19 0.68
CA LEU A 38 -8.04 -9.04 1.06
C LEU A 38 -8.03 -9.25 2.58
N LYS A 39 -8.08 -10.50 3.01
CA LYS A 39 -7.76 -10.91 4.38
C LYS A 39 -6.25 -10.98 4.53
N ILE A 40 -5.74 -10.32 5.56
CA ILE A 40 -4.31 -10.29 5.88
C ILE A 40 -4.08 -11.08 7.16
N THR A 41 -3.17 -12.04 7.09
CA THR A 41 -2.72 -12.84 8.22
C THR A 41 -1.21 -12.79 8.35
N GLN A 42 -0.72 -12.97 9.57
CA GLN A 42 0.69 -13.14 9.88
C GLN A 42 0.83 -14.47 10.63
N PRO A 43 1.23 -15.56 9.95
CA PRO A 43 1.39 -16.87 10.57
C PRO A 43 2.42 -16.87 11.71
N SER A 44 2.43 -17.94 12.49
CA SER A 44 3.37 -18.17 13.59
C SER A 44 4.82 -17.89 13.17
N PHE A 45 5.62 -17.36 14.10
CA PHE A 45 6.97 -16.81 13.91
C PHE A 45 7.07 -15.43 13.24
N LYS A 46 5.94 -14.79 12.88
CA LYS A 46 5.90 -13.41 12.38
C LYS A 46 6.89 -13.11 11.24
N SER A 47 7.25 -14.12 10.46
CA SER A 47 8.28 -14.01 9.41
C SER A 47 7.74 -13.52 8.07
N ARG A 48 6.41 -13.53 7.89
CA ARG A 48 5.76 -13.04 6.69
C ARG A 48 4.31 -12.61 6.94
N TYR A 49 3.81 -11.74 6.08
CA TYR A 49 2.37 -11.53 5.90
C TYR A 49 1.86 -12.36 4.71
N GLU A 50 0.63 -12.83 4.81
CA GLU A 50 -0.08 -13.52 3.76
C GLU A 50 -1.38 -12.77 3.44
N CYS A 51 -1.59 -12.46 2.17
CA CYS A 51 -2.81 -11.80 1.69
C CYS A 51 -3.64 -12.80 0.87
N LYS A 52 -4.89 -13.01 1.27
CA LYS A 52 -5.85 -13.91 0.63
C LYS A 52 -7.07 -13.12 0.19
N LEU A 53 -7.72 -13.54 -0.90
CA LEU A 53 -9.02 -12.99 -1.28
C LEU A 53 -10.03 -13.24 -0.15
N ASP A 54 -10.85 -12.23 0.13
CA ASP A 54 -11.97 -12.35 1.08
C ASP A 54 -13.24 -12.78 0.33
N ASP A 55 -13.24 -14.00 -0.18
CA ASP A 55 -14.37 -14.61 -0.90
C ASP A 55 -15.10 -15.69 -0.06
N GLY A 56 -14.78 -15.76 1.23
CA GLY A 56 -15.33 -16.76 2.15
C GLY A 56 -14.63 -18.12 2.11
N SER A 57 -13.63 -18.32 1.23
CA SER A 57 -12.82 -19.53 1.20
C SER A 57 -11.50 -19.37 1.97
N ASP A 58 -10.93 -20.46 2.49
CA ASP A 58 -9.55 -20.51 2.98
C ASP A 58 -8.56 -20.61 1.80
N GLY A 59 -8.72 -19.70 0.84
CA GLY A 59 -8.01 -19.69 -0.43
C GLY A 59 -6.49 -19.60 -0.27
N ARG A 60 -5.80 -19.89 -1.38
CA ARG A 60 -4.34 -19.70 -1.49
C ARG A 60 -4.00 -18.21 -1.37
N SER A 61 -2.91 -17.92 -0.68
CA SER A 61 -2.36 -16.57 -0.59
C SER A 61 -1.96 -16.07 -1.98
N ILE A 62 -2.55 -14.95 -2.39
CA ILE A 62 -2.27 -14.30 -3.67
C ILE A 62 -0.99 -13.48 -3.60
N TYR A 63 -0.70 -12.93 -2.42
CA TYR A 63 0.54 -12.23 -2.10
C TYR A 63 1.13 -12.80 -0.82
N ASN A 64 2.45 -12.93 -0.80
CA ASN A 64 3.23 -13.21 0.40
C ASN A 64 4.26 -12.10 0.57
N LEU A 65 4.34 -11.51 1.75
CA LEU A 65 5.32 -10.49 2.07
C LEU A 65 6.28 -11.02 3.11
N GLU A 66 7.49 -11.35 2.70
CA GLU A 66 8.55 -11.80 3.59
C GLU A 66 9.10 -10.61 4.37
N ILE A 67 9.32 -10.82 5.67
CA ILE A 67 9.82 -9.81 6.60
C ILE A 67 11.30 -10.10 6.86
N SER A 68 12.18 -9.18 6.47
CA SER A 68 13.59 -9.24 6.85
C SER A 68 13.83 -8.41 8.10
N THR A 69 14.51 -9.04 9.07
CA THR A 69 15.06 -8.38 10.27
C THR A 69 16.55 -8.05 10.10
N LYS A 70 17.14 -8.39 8.95
CA LYS A 70 18.57 -8.25 8.68
C LYS A 70 18.90 -6.86 8.10
N SER A 71 20.20 -6.61 7.98
CA SER A 71 20.86 -5.33 7.70
C SER A 71 20.27 -4.48 6.56
N SER A 72 20.69 -3.22 6.49
CA SER A 72 20.32 -2.21 5.47
C SER A 72 20.51 -2.61 3.99
N LYS A 73 21.16 -3.75 3.69
CA LYS A 73 21.39 -4.24 2.33
C LYS A 73 20.24 -5.07 1.76
N GLU A 74 19.38 -5.63 2.62
CA GLU A 74 18.21 -6.40 2.20
C GLU A 74 16.94 -5.55 2.33
N PRO A 75 15.93 -5.75 1.48
CA PRO A 75 14.63 -5.13 1.69
C PRO A 75 14.04 -5.55 3.04
N SER A 76 13.51 -4.60 3.79
CA SER A 76 12.78 -4.86 5.03
C SER A 76 11.53 -5.71 4.79
N LEU A 77 10.87 -5.50 3.66
CA LEU A 77 9.76 -6.30 3.15
C LEU A 77 9.98 -6.65 1.67
N THR A 78 9.71 -7.90 1.30
CA THR A 78 9.67 -8.35 -0.09
C THR A 78 8.33 -9.00 -0.39
N MET A 79 7.59 -8.48 -1.36
CA MET A 79 6.30 -9.01 -1.78
C MET A 79 6.44 -9.89 -3.01
N THR A 80 5.83 -11.07 -2.96
CA THR A 80 5.80 -12.02 -4.07
C THR A 80 4.36 -12.35 -4.47
N ALA A 81 4.17 -12.61 -5.77
CA ALA A 81 2.95 -13.19 -6.33
C ALA A 81 3.32 -14.42 -7.14
N GLY A 82 2.67 -15.56 -6.89
CA GLY A 82 3.01 -16.82 -7.58
C GLY A 82 4.45 -17.30 -7.37
N GLY A 83 5.16 -16.79 -6.35
CA GLY A 83 6.57 -17.09 -6.09
C GLY A 83 7.57 -16.14 -6.75
N ALA A 84 7.11 -15.21 -7.59
CA ALA A 84 7.96 -14.18 -8.20
C ALA A 84 7.90 -12.87 -7.38
N PRO A 85 9.04 -12.20 -7.13
CA PRO A 85 9.05 -10.88 -6.48
C PRO A 85 8.40 -9.81 -7.37
N ILE A 86 7.53 -9.01 -6.77
CA ILE A 86 6.73 -7.98 -7.45
C ILE A 86 6.74 -6.61 -6.76
N ALA A 87 7.24 -6.55 -5.52
CA ALA A 87 7.54 -5.30 -4.83
C ALA A 87 8.55 -5.52 -3.70
N ALA A 88 9.23 -4.46 -3.30
CA ALA A 88 10.13 -4.44 -2.17
C ALA A 88 10.04 -3.11 -1.43
N CYS A 89 10.31 -3.11 -0.13
CA CYS A 89 10.34 -1.89 0.67
C CYS A 89 11.55 -1.88 1.60
N TYR A 90 12.25 -0.76 1.63
CA TYR A 90 13.39 -0.51 2.50
C TYR A 90 12.99 0.53 3.55
N PHE A 91 13.16 0.16 4.81
CA PHE A 91 12.92 1.07 5.93
C PHE A 91 14.19 1.82 6.28
N PRO A 92 14.06 3.04 6.83
CA PRO A 92 15.15 3.63 7.58
C PRO A 92 15.44 2.78 8.82
N ASP A 93 16.63 2.94 9.41
CA ASP A 93 16.95 2.28 10.68
C ASP A 93 15.95 2.76 11.75
N PRO A 94 15.13 1.87 12.36
CA PRO A 94 14.17 2.29 13.38
C PRO A 94 14.84 2.87 14.63
N SER A 95 16.15 2.64 14.84
CA SER A 95 16.92 3.15 15.99
C SER A 95 17.14 4.66 15.94
N SER A 96 17.15 5.24 14.74
CA SER A 96 17.55 6.63 14.54
C SER A 96 16.38 7.62 14.54
N TYR A 97 15.16 7.15 14.82
CA TYR A 97 13.94 7.97 14.73
C TYR A 97 13.06 7.81 15.97
N ASN A 98 12.56 8.94 16.47
CA ASN A 98 11.39 9.00 17.36
C ASN A 98 10.10 8.85 16.55
N LYS A 99 8.98 8.48 17.19
CA LYS A 99 7.66 8.34 16.52
C LYS A 99 7.31 9.53 15.62
N ASP A 100 7.59 10.72 16.11
CA ASP A 100 7.13 11.98 15.54
C ASP A 100 8.08 12.53 14.47
N ASP A 101 9.22 11.87 14.26
CA ASP A 101 10.22 12.28 13.28
C ASP A 101 9.74 11.94 11.86
N ALA A 102 10.15 12.76 10.90
CA ALA A 102 9.93 12.45 9.50
C ALA A 102 10.63 11.14 9.11
N LYS A 103 9.98 10.33 8.28
CA LYS A 103 10.48 9.02 7.82
C LYS A 103 10.26 8.90 6.33
N THR A 104 11.20 8.26 5.64
CA THR A 104 11.09 7.98 4.21
C THR A 104 11.38 6.51 3.99
N PHE A 105 10.45 5.81 3.35
CA PHE A 105 10.64 4.43 2.90
C PHE A 105 10.86 4.44 1.40
N HIS A 106 11.82 3.63 0.93
CA HIS A 106 12.01 3.43 -0.50
C HIS A 106 11.25 2.19 -0.94
N VAL A 107 10.31 2.36 -1.86
CA VAL A 107 9.42 1.31 -2.35
C VAL A 107 9.72 1.04 -3.81
N GLY A 108 10.11 -0.20 -4.12
CA GLY A 108 10.26 -0.70 -5.48
C GLY A 108 9.01 -1.48 -5.88
N LEU A 109 8.46 -1.21 -7.06
CA LEU A 109 7.31 -1.91 -7.64
C LEU A 109 7.70 -2.53 -8.98
N GLY A 110 7.21 -3.73 -9.26
CA GLY A 110 7.54 -4.46 -10.48
C GLY A 110 8.45 -5.66 -10.23
N ASP A 111 8.86 -6.31 -11.30
CA ASP A 111 9.80 -7.43 -11.25
C ASP A 111 11.25 -6.94 -11.15
N PRO A 112 12.22 -7.80 -10.76
CA PRO A 112 13.61 -7.40 -10.60
C PRO A 112 14.30 -6.86 -11.87
N THR A 113 13.73 -7.09 -13.05
CA THR A 113 14.26 -6.60 -14.33
C THR A 113 13.70 -5.25 -14.73
N ASN A 114 12.54 -4.86 -14.18
CA ASN A 114 11.88 -3.58 -14.44
C ASN A 114 11.23 -3.03 -13.16
N ILE A 115 12.06 -2.40 -12.32
CA ILE A 115 11.64 -1.83 -11.05
C ILE A 115 11.33 -0.34 -11.20
N TYR A 116 10.15 0.06 -10.77
CA TYR A 116 9.75 1.45 -10.56
C TYR A 116 9.97 1.83 -9.10
N TRP A 117 10.87 2.77 -8.86
CA TRP A 117 11.13 3.28 -7.52
C TRP A 117 10.24 4.47 -7.18
N THR A 118 9.70 4.46 -5.97
CA THR A 118 9.02 5.59 -5.36
C THR A 118 9.39 5.72 -3.89
N GLU A 119 9.06 6.86 -3.31
CA GLU A 119 9.23 7.15 -1.90
C GLU A 119 7.88 7.25 -1.21
N MET A 120 7.78 6.61 -0.05
CA MET A 120 6.68 6.82 0.88
C MET A 120 7.17 7.62 2.08
N ASN A 121 6.59 8.79 2.27
CA ASN A 121 7.05 9.79 3.22
C ASN A 121 6.04 9.99 4.34
N TYR A 122 6.50 9.93 5.58
CA TYR A 122 5.80 10.40 6.76
C TYR A 122 6.41 11.71 7.20
N ARG A 123 5.61 12.76 7.33
CA ARG A 123 6.08 14.08 7.74
C ARG A 123 5.90 14.38 9.23
N GLY A 124 5.82 13.34 10.06
CA GLY A 124 5.82 13.50 11.51
C GLY A 124 4.48 14.05 12.03
N LYS A 125 4.57 15.04 12.93
CA LYS A 125 3.41 15.64 13.65
C LYS A 125 2.39 16.36 12.75
N ASP A 126 2.65 16.52 11.46
CA ASP A 126 1.92 17.45 10.62
C ASP A 126 0.53 16.96 10.15
N LYS A 127 -0.01 15.86 10.68
CA LYS A 127 -1.30 15.25 10.27
C LYS A 127 -1.38 14.86 8.79
N HIS A 128 -0.29 14.91 8.02
CA HIS A 128 -0.30 14.57 6.60
C HIS A 128 -0.25 13.07 6.34
N GLY A 129 -0.19 12.23 7.37
CA GLY A 129 -0.14 10.77 7.21
C GLY A 129 1.09 10.32 6.45
N TRP A 130 1.02 9.14 5.84
CA TRP A 130 2.05 8.62 4.94
C TRP A 130 1.65 8.91 3.51
N THR A 131 2.46 9.65 2.77
CA THR A 131 2.20 10.03 1.38
C THR A 131 3.13 9.31 0.43
N PHE A 132 2.63 8.93 -0.75
CA PHE A 132 3.45 8.42 -1.83
C PHE A 132 2.85 8.85 -3.17
N THR A 133 3.69 8.84 -4.20
CA THR A 133 3.29 9.13 -5.56
C THR A 133 3.70 7.97 -6.46
N MET A 134 2.87 7.56 -7.42
CA MET A 134 3.27 6.54 -8.39
C MET A 134 2.70 6.85 -9.77
N SER A 135 3.40 6.44 -10.82
CA SER A 135 2.83 6.39 -12.17
C SER A 135 2.20 5.02 -12.40
N VAL A 136 0.97 4.98 -12.91
CA VAL A 136 0.31 3.75 -13.32
C VAL A 136 0.86 3.33 -14.69
N PRO A 137 1.55 2.18 -14.82
CA PRO A 137 2.24 1.83 -16.05
C PRO A 137 1.34 1.78 -17.29
N GLN A 138 0.08 1.34 -17.15
CA GLN A 138 -0.84 1.21 -18.29
C GLN A 138 -1.34 2.55 -18.83
N THR A 139 -1.46 3.57 -17.97
CA THR A 139 -2.09 4.86 -18.33
C THR A 139 -1.12 6.03 -18.29
N GLY A 140 0.07 5.85 -17.71
CA GLY A 140 1.00 6.92 -17.36
C GLY A 140 0.48 7.86 -16.27
N GLN A 141 -0.73 7.62 -15.75
CA GLN A 141 -1.37 8.50 -14.79
C GLN A 141 -0.56 8.57 -13.49
N LEU A 142 -0.21 9.79 -13.09
CA LEU A 142 0.41 10.05 -11.81
C LEU A 142 -0.67 10.07 -10.71
N ILE A 143 -0.54 9.18 -9.73
CA ILE A 143 -1.39 9.10 -8.55
C ILE A 143 -0.58 9.63 -7.37
N SER A 144 -1.12 10.64 -6.69
CA SER A 144 -0.67 11.05 -5.36
C SER A 144 -1.66 10.52 -4.33
N ALA A 145 -1.19 9.71 -3.40
CA ALA A 145 -2.03 9.05 -2.42
C ALA A 145 -1.48 9.21 -1.01
N ARG A 146 -2.40 9.13 -0.03
CA ARG A 146 -2.11 9.35 1.38
C ARG A 146 -2.81 8.33 2.27
N TRP A 147 -2.03 7.57 3.02
CA TRP A 147 -2.51 6.76 4.13
C TRP A 147 -2.67 7.61 5.38
N ASN A 148 -3.89 7.67 5.91
CA ASN A 148 -4.17 8.27 7.22
C ASN A 148 -4.68 7.19 8.16
N LYS A 149 -4.22 7.26 9.40
CA LYS A 149 -4.83 6.50 10.48
C LYS A 149 -6.26 7.01 10.73
N SER A 150 -7.23 6.11 10.83
CA SER A 150 -8.64 6.47 10.95
C SER A 150 -9.43 5.46 11.77
N ASN A 151 -10.02 5.92 12.87
CA ASN A 151 -10.88 5.10 13.73
C ASN A 151 -12.37 5.28 13.41
N SER A 152 -12.69 5.98 12.32
CA SER A 152 -14.05 6.28 11.88
C SER A 152 -14.44 5.62 10.56
N VAL A 153 -13.47 5.05 9.83
CA VAL A 153 -13.69 4.38 8.55
C VAL A 153 -13.26 2.93 8.68
N ALA A 154 -14.07 2.02 8.14
CA ALA A 154 -13.78 0.59 8.08
C ALA A 154 -14.11 0.05 6.69
N VAL A 155 -13.65 -1.18 6.42
CA VAL A 155 -14.11 -2.01 5.30
C VAL A 155 -15.63 -2.13 5.35
N ASP A 156 -16.31 -2.09 4.20
CA ASP A 156 -17.77 -2.01 4.23
C ASP A 156 -18.38 -3.30 4.82
N GLY A 157 -19.32 -3.15 5.76
CA GLY A 157 -19.88 -4.26 6.54
C GLY A 157 -19.05 -4.61 7.80
N MET A 158 -17.92 -3.96 8.03
CA MET A 158 -17.16 -4.06 9.28
C MET A 158 -17.33 -2.80 10.12
N SER A 159 -17.04 -2.91 11.43
CA SER A 159 -17.03 -1.76 12.34
C SER A 159 -15.60 -1.35 12.68
N ALA A 160 -15.33 -0.05 12.61
CA ALA A 160 -14.09 0.50 13.13
C ALA A 160 -14.14 0.45 14.67
N SER A 161 -13.29 -0.37 15.28
CA SER A 161 -13.11 -0.30 16.73
C SER A 161 -12.45 1.03 17.10
N ARG A 162 -13.07 1.80 18.00
CA ARG A 162 -12.49 3.04 18.55
C ARG A 162 -11.19 2.80 19.32
N LEU A 163 -11.01 1.56 19.80
CA LEU A 163 -9.81 1.12 20.53
C LEU A 163 -8.71 0.60 19.59
N SER A 164 -9.01 0.37 18.30
CA SER A 164 -7.98 0.01 17.34
C SER A 164 -7.07 1.21 17.08
N ASN A 165 -5.78 1.00 17.24
CA ASN A 165 -4.73 1.94 16.86
C ASN A 165 -4.41 1.85 15.35
N ASN A 166 -4.75 0.74 14.69
CA ASN A 166 -4.11 0.37 13.42
C ASN A 166 -5.08 0.30 12.25
N ASN A 167 -6.13 1.12 12.25
CA ASN A 167 -7.01 1.26 11.10
C ASN A 167 -6.50 2.38 10.19
N PHE A 168 -6.50 2.15 8.87
CA PHE A 168 -5.97 3.10 7.90
C PHE A 168 -6.95 3.34 6.75
N ASN A 169 -7.00 4.56 6.24
CA ASN A 169 -7.66 4.89 4.98
C ASN A 169 -6.63 5.44 3.99
N LEU A 170 -6.74 5.03 2.74
CA LEU A 170 -5.98 5.59 1.63
C LEU A 170 -6.88 6.56 0.89
N GLN A 171 -6.39 7.77 0.65
CA GLN A 171 -7.10 8.80 -0.11
C GLN A 171 -6.23 9.31 -1.25
N ASP A 172 -6.86 9.69 -2.36
CA ASP A 172 -6.18 10.49 -3.40
C ASP A 172 -6.05 11.96 -2.97
N ALA A 173 -5.42 12.78 -3.83
CA ALA A 173 -5.24 14.21 -3.60
C ALA A 173 -6.57 14.99 -3.44
N GLN A 174 -7.68 14.46 -3.96
CA GLN A 174 -9.02 15.03 -3.85
C GLN A 174 -9.76 14.54 -2.58
N GLY A 175 -9.12 13.71 -1.76
CA GLY A 175 -9.71 13.15 -0.54
C GLY A 175 -10.65 11.97 -0.78
N ARG A 176 -10.76 11.48 -2.02
CA ARG A 176 -11.58 10.31 -2.34
C ARG A 176 -10.88 9.05 -1.82
N ARG A 177 -11.65 8.20 -1.12
CA ARG A 177 -11.18 6.92 -0.58
C ARG A 177 -10.79 6.00 -1.74
N MET A 178 -9.56 5.50 -1.70
CA MET A 178 -9.02 4.53 -2.66
C MET A 178 -8.89 3.13 -2.05
N ALA A 179 -8.66 3.05 -0.74
CA ALA A 179 -8.60 1.82 0.02
C ALA A 179 -8.89 2.09 1.50
N VAL A 180 -9.25 1.04 2.24
CA VAL A 180 -9.39 1.06 3.69
C VAL A 180 -8.89 -0.24 4.29
N PHE A 181 -8.15 -0.14 5.38
CA PHE A 181 -7.70 -1.26 6.18
C PHE A 181 -8.33 -1.19 7.57
N THR A 182 -8.96 -2.29 7.98
CA THR A 182 -9.51 -2.48 9.32
C THR A 182 -8.69 -3.55 10.03
N SER A 183 -7.98 -3.15 11.09
CA SER A 183 -7.16 -4.10 11.84
C SER A 183 -8.02 -5.02 12.70
N HIS A 184 -7.54 -6.26 12.84
CA HIS A 184 -8.11 -7.28 13.71
C HIS A 184 -7.30 -7.42 15.01
N THR A 185 -6.62 -6.36 15.48
CA THR A 185 -5.71 -6.45 16.65
C THR A 185 -6.38 -6.97 17.93
N MET A 186 -7.70 -6.89 18.04
CA MET A 186 -8.49 -7.41 19.18
C MET A 186 -9.11 -8.80 18.90
N SER A 187 -8.70 -9.47 17.81
CA SER A 187 -9.22 -10.79 17.45
C SER A 187 -8.61 -11.87 18.35
N LEU A 188 -9.43 -12.86 18.69
CA LEU A 188 -8.98 -14.08 19.37
C LEU A 188 -8.09 -14.96 18.49
N ARG A 189 -7.90 -14.62 17.21
CA ARG A 189 -7.02 -15.33 16.28
C ARG A 189 -5.64 -14.65 16.26
N PRO A 190 -4.59 -15.26 16.85
CA PRO A 190 -3.28 -14.61 16.98
C PRO A 190 -2.61 -14.27 15.66
N SER A 191 -2.98 -14.96 14.57
CA SER A 191 -2.45 -14.72 13.22
C SER A 191 -3.26 -13.71 12.41
N ALA A 192 -4.40 -13.21 12.91
CA ALA A 192 -5.23 -12.27 12.17
C ALA A 192 -4.66 -10.85 12.28
N VAL A 193 -4.31 -10.25 11.15
CA VAL A 193 -3.78 -8.88 11.10
C VAL A 193 -4.89 -7.88 10.81
N GLY A 194 -5.70 -8.15 9.78
CA GLY A 194 -6.82 -7.29 9.41
C GLY A 194 -7.40 -7.61 8.04
N THR A 195 -8.29 -6.74 7.59
CA THR A 195 -8.92 -6.81 6.27
C THR A 195 -8.66 -5.51 5.52
N LEU A 196 -8.17 -5.61 4.28
CA LEU A 196 -7.96 -4.52 3.35
C LEU A 196 -9.03 -4.56 2.26
N GLN A 197 -9.69 -3.43 2.01
CA GLN A 197 -10.56 -3.22 0.84
C GLN A 197 -9.93 -2.18 -0.06
N ILE A 198 -9.82 -2.49 -1.35
CA ILE A 198 -9.31 -1.59 -2.39
C ILE A 198 -10.50 -1.20 -3.27
N ASP A 199 -10.84 0.08 -3.23
CA ASP A 199 -12.00 0.65 -3.93
C ASP A 199 -11.65 1.14 -5.33
N ALA A 200 -10.38 1.51 -5.56
CA ALA A 200 -9.92 2.05 -6.83
C ALA A 200 -9.42 0.94 -7.78
N HIS A 201 -9.94 0.92 -9.01
CA HIS A 201 -9.63 -0.09 -10.03
C HIS A 201 -8.59 0.40 -11.04
N LEU A 202 -7.39 0.71 -10.55
CA LEU A 202 -6.30 1.29 -11.34
C LEU A 202 -5.27 0.24 -11.81
N GLY A 203 -5.66 -1.04 -11.76
CA GLY A 203 -4.87 -2.17 -12.22
C GLY A 203 -3.92 -2.78 -11.18
N PRO A 204 -3.22 -3.88 -11.52
CA PRO A 204 -2.42 -4.65 -10.58
C PRO A 204 -1.27 -3.87 -9.96
N ALA A 205 -0.62 -2.98 -10.70
CA ALA A 205 0.49 -2.18 -10.18
C ALA A 205 0.05 -1.27 -9.02
N PHE A 206 -1.13 -0.66 -9.15
CA PHE A 206 -1.71 0.12 -8.06
C PHE A 206 -2.04 -0.76 -6.86
N GLU A 207 -2.67 -1.91 -7.08
CA GLU A 207 -2.97 -2.86 -6.00
C GLU A 207 -1.69 -3.30 -5.26
N HIS A 208 -0.63 -3.64 -5.98
CA HIS A 208 0.66 -3.98 -5.38
C HIS A 208 1.18 -2.83 -4.51
N ALA A 209 1.11 -1.59 -5.00
CA ALA A 209 1.49 -0.40 -4.25
C ALA A 209 0.68 -0.24 -2.96
N VAL A 210 -0.65 -0.42 -3.02
CA VAL A 210 -1.54 -0.34 -1.86
C VAL A 210 -1.13 -1.39 -0.80
N VAL A 211 -0.91 -2.64 -1.21
CA VAL A 211 -0.56 -3.73 -0.28
C VAL A 211 0.81 -3.50 0.36
N ILE A 212 1.87 -3.25 -0.44
CA ILE A 212 3.22 -3.08 0.10
C ILE A 212 3.33 -1.85 0.98
N THR A 213 2.71 -0.73 0.62
CA THR A 213 2.78 0.52 1.42
C THR A 213 2.04 0.36 2.75
N LEU A 214 0.84 -0.22 2.75
CA LEU A 214 0.09 -0.49 3.98
C LEU A 214 0.88 -1.37 4.94
N LEU A 215 1.38 -2.51 4.45
CA LEU A 215 2.10 -3.46 5.29
C LEU A 215 3.47 -2.94 5.71
N SER A 216 4.08 -2.06 4.93
CA SER A 216 5.27 -1.32 5.35
C SER A 216 5.01 -0.43 6.55
N ILE A 217 3.91 0.34 6.54
CA ILE A 217 3.51 1.18 7.67
C ILE A 217 3.25 0.30 8.90
N TYR A 218 2.47 -0.76 8.73
CA TYR A 218 2.08 -1.65 9.81
C TYR A 218 3.29 -2.35 10.45
N ASP A 219 4.17 -2.92 9.63
CA ASP A 219 5.36 -3.64 10.10
C ASP A 219 6.35 -2.70 10.79
N PHE A 220 6.61 -1.53 10.21
CA PHE A 220 7.50 -0.54 10.82
C PHE A 220 6.99 -0.07 12.18
N GLN A 221 5.68 0.19 12.31
CA GLN A 221 5.07 0.55 13.59
C GLN A 221 5.21 -0.57 14.63
N SER A 222 5.00 -1.84 14.24
CA SER A 222 5.23 -2.98 15.13
C SER A 222 6.69 -3.03 15.61
N ARG A 223 7.67 -2.78 14.72
CA ARG A 223 9.10 -2.74 15.08
C ARG A 223 9.42 -1.61 16.07
N GLU A 224 8.80 -0.44 15.90
CA GLU A 224 8.94 0.68 16.85
C GLU A 224 8.37 0.33 18.23
N GLU A 225 7.22 -0.35 18.29
CA GLU A 225 6.57 -0.77 19.54
C GLU A 225 7.39 -1.83 20.28
N ASP A 226 7.86 -2.87 19.56
CA ASP A 226 8.70 -3.92 20.13
C ASP A 226 9.99 -3.35 20.75
N LYS A 227 10.66 -2.41 20.05
CA LYS A 227 11.84 -1.72 20.59
C LYS A 227 11.52 -0.94 21.87
N ARG A 228 10.40 -0.21 21.94
CA ARG A 228 10.03 0.54 23.16
C ARG A 228 9.79 -0.38 24.35
N SER A 229 9.17 -1.53 24.13
CA SER A 229 8.96 -2.53 25.18
C SER A 229 10.29 -3.12 25.70
N SER A 230 11.29 -3.26 24.83
CA SER A 230 12.64 -3.69 25.23
C SER A 230 13.41 -2.62 26.02
N THR A 231 13.25 -1.33 25.70
CA THR A 231 13.87 -0.22 26.44
C THR A 231 13.20 0.03 27.79
N SER A 232 11.88 -0.12 27.89
CA SER A 232 11.17 0.07 29.16
C SER A 232 11.44 -1.08 30.15
N SER A 233 11.52 -2.32 29.65
CA SER A 233 11.87 -3.48 30.47
C SER A 233 13.33 -3.45 30.95
N SER A 234 14.27 -2.99 30.13
CA SER A 234 15.67 -2.82 30.55
C SER A 234 15.84 -1.71 31.59
N ALA A 235 15.13 -0.58 31.46
CA ALA A 235 15.15 0.51 32.44
C ALA A 235 14.54 0.08 33.79
N ALA A 236 13.43 -0.66 33.78
CA ALA A 236 12.81 -1.22 34.98
C ALA A 236 13.70 -2.26 35.67
N GLY A 237 14.39 -3.11 34.91
CA GLY A 237 15.35 -4.09 35.43
C GLY A 237 16.56 -3.46 36.13
N HIS A 238 17.10 -2.36 35.58
CA HIS A 238 18.20 -1.63 36.21
C HIS A 238 17.75 -0.89 37.48
N ALA A 239 16.55 -0.30 37.49
CA ALA A 239 16.00 0.35 38.67
C ALA A 239 15.73 -0.65 39.82
N ALA A 240 15.22 -1.85 39.49
CA ALA A 240 15.01 -2.91 40.47
C ALA A 240 16.33 -3.47 41.03
N ALA A 241 17.35 -3.63 40.19
CA ALA A 241 18.67 -4.07 40.61
C ALA A 241 19.36 -3.06 41.55
N ALA A 242 19.25 -1.76 41.25
CA ALA A 242 19.80 -0.70 42.10
C ALA A 242 19.11 -0.59 43.46
N ALA A 243 17.79 -0.85 43.52
CA ALA A 243 17.02 -0.86 44.77
C ALA A 243 17.30 -2.08 45.66
N ALA A 244 17.77 -3.19 45.09
CA ALA A 244 18.13 -4.40 45.85
C ALA A 244 19.58 -4.37 46.40
N SER A 245 20.40 -3.42 45.94
CA SER A 245 21.79 -3.23 46.38
C SER A 245 21.98 -2.07 47.37
N GLY A 246 20.89 -1.44 47.84
CA GLY A 246 20.88 -0.30 48.76
C GLY A 246 20.51 -0.67 50.18
#